data_AF-A0A9D2D568-F1
#
_entry.id   AF-A0A9D2D568-F1
#
_cell.length_a   1.000
_cell.length_b   1.000
_cell.length_c   1.000
_cell.angle_alpha   90.00
_cell.angle_beta   90.00
_cell.angle_gamma   90.00
#
_symmetry.space_group_name_H-M   'P 1'
#
loop_
_entity.id
_entity.type
_entity.pdbx_description
1 polymer ?
#
loop_
_entity_poly.entity_id
_entity_poly.type
_entity_poly.pdbx_seq_one_letter_code
_entity_poly.pdbx_strand_id
1 'polypeptide(L)'
;MLKDITLGQYYPGNSVIHRLDPRVKLLTTILYIVSLFVMEGLAGFLVATGFMVFCISLSQVPWKLLLKGLKIIWILVGITAFFNLFFTQGETVWSWHFIRFTDTGIYNAVFFSIRLIYLVVGTSVMTLTTTPNKLTDGMETGLRGLNKIRVPVHEIAMMMSIALRFIPLLGEEADRIKKAQMA
;
A
#
# COMPACT_ATOMS: atom_id res chain seq x y z
N MET A 1 -4.82 -22.02 16.40
CA MET A 1 -3.76 -21.17 15.82
C MET A 1 -4.15 -20.56 14.46
N LEU A 2 -5.34 -20.86 13.90
CA LEU A 2 -5.85 -20.20 12.68
C LEU A 2 -6.82 -19.02 12.97
N LYS A 3 -7.06 -18.66 14.24
CA LYS A 3 -7.77 -17.43 14.63
C LYS A 3 -6.95 -16.15 14.36
N ASP A 4 -5.67 -16.30 14.05
CA ASP A 4 -4.74 -15.20 13.73
C ASP A 4 -4.52 -15.01 12.22
N ILE A 5 -5.39 -15.58 11.37
CA ILE A 5 -5.45 -15.13 9.98
C ILE A 5 -6.03 -13.72 10.00
N THR A 6 -5.16 -12.74 10.24
CA THR A 6 -5.45 -11.31 10.18
C THR A 6 -5.64 -10.90 8.71
N LEU A 7 -6.62 -11.50 8.04
CA LEU A 7 -7.01 -11.14 6.68
C LEU A 7 -7.64 -9.76 6.69
N GLY A 8 -6.96 -8.81 6.05
CA GLY A 8 -7.44 -7.43 5.93
C GLY A 8 -7.62 -6.80 7.31
N GLN A 9 -6.50 -6.47 7.98
CA GLN A 9 -6.51 -5.73 9.24
C GLN A 9 -7.16 -4.37 9.03
N TYR A 10 -8.49 -4.34 9.10
CA TYR A 10 -9.26 -3.12 9.23
C TYR A 10 -9.13 -2.69 10.68
N TYR A 11 -8.66 -1.47 10.89
CA TYR A 11 -8.71 -0.86 12.20
C TYR A 11 -10.10 -0.23 12.38
N PRO A 12 -10.93 -0.72 13.30
CA PRO A 12 -12.24 -0.13 13.52
C PRO A 12 -12.08 1.26 14.15
N GLY A 13 -12.25 2.30 13.34
CA GLY A 13 -12.28 3.70 13.75
C GLY A 13 -13.54 4.42 13.29
N ASN A 14 -13.96 5.44 14.02
CA ASN A 14 -15.13 6.29 13.71
C ASN A 14 -14.73 7.65 13.09
N SER A 15 -13.65 7.69 12.32
CA SER A 15 -13.15 8.94 11.77
C SER A 15 -13.78 9.30 10.42
N VAL A 16 -13.65 10.56 9.98
CA VAL A 16 -14.23 11.06 8.73
C VAL A 16 -13.78 10.21 7.53
N ILE A 17 -12.52 9.77 7.55
CA ILE A 17 -11.98 8.87 6.52
C ILE A 17 -12.58 7.48 6.58
N HIS A 18 -12.98 6.95 7.73
CA HIS A 18 -13.68 5.65 7.77
C HIS A 18 -15.09 5.74 7.17
N ARG A 19 -15.75 6.90 7.32
CA ARG A 19 -17.12 7.15 6.82
C ARG A 19 -17.19 7.54 5.35
N LEU A 20 -16.09 7.99 4.76
CA LEU A 20 -15.99 8.31 3.33
C LEU A 20 -16.31 7.11 2.45
N ASP A 21 -16.96 7.36 1.31
CA ASP A 21 -17.28 6.32 0.32
C ASP A 21 -16.00 5.63 -0.18
N PRO A 22 -15.95 4.29 -0.23
CA PRO A 22 -14.78 3.53 -0.67
C PRO A 22 -14.25 3.95 -2.05
N ARG A 23 -15.16 4.39 -2.94
CA ARG A 23 -14.84 4.84 -4.31
C ARG A 23 -13.98 6.09 -4.31
N VAL A 24 -14.35 7.08 -3.49
CA VAL A 24 -13.60 8.33 -3.35
C VAL A 24 -12.23 8.01 -2.78
N LYS A 25 -12.14 7.18 -1.74
CA LYS A 25 -10.84 6.80 -1.17
C LYS A 25 -9.95 6.05 -2.16
N LEU A 26 -10.51 5.12 -2.94
CA LEU A 26 -9.78 4.40 -4.00
C LEU A 26 -9.24 5.37 -5.05
N LEU A 27 -10.10 6.25 -5.59
CA LEU A 27 -9.68 7.27 -6.56
C LEU A 27 -8.62 8.20 -5.98
N THR A 28 -8.80 8.69 -4.76
CA THR A 28 -7.82 9.52 -4.06
C THR A 28 -6.50 8.80 -3.86
N THR A 29 -6.52 7.52 -3.51
CA THR A 29 -5.30 6.71 -3.35
C THR A 29 -4.57 6.53 -4.68
N ILE A 30 -5.30 6.25 -5.77
CA ILE A 30 -4.73 6.13 -7.12
C ILE A 30 -4.12 7.47 -7.56
N LEU A 31 -4.87 8.58 -7.40
CA LEU A 31 -4.38 9.92 -7.72
C LEU A 31 -3.15 10.28 -6.89
N TYR A 32 -3.13 9.92 -5.61
CA TYR A 32 -1.97 10.11 -4.74
C TYR A 32 -0.75 9.33 -5.24
N ILE A 33 -0.91 8.04 -5.58
CA ILE A 33 0.17 7.23 -6.15
C ILE A 33 0.69 7.88 -7.44
N VAL A 34 -0.18 8.23 -8.38
CA VAL A 34 0.21 8.90 -9.63
C VAL A 34 0.96 10.20 -9.35
N SER A 35 0.48 11.03 -8.41
CA SER A 35 1.13 12.28 -8.05
C SER A 35 2.56 12.10 -7.52
N LEU A 36 2.82 11.03 -6.75
CA LEU A 36 4.16 10.72 -6.23
C LEU A 36 5.17 10.40 -7.33
N PHE A 37 4.72 9.85 -8.46
CA PHE A 37 5.57 9.53 -9.61
C PHE A 37 5.73 10.70 -10.58
N VAL A 38 4.66 11.50 -10.78
CA VAL A 38 4.67 12.64 -11.72
C VAL A 38 5.42 13.83 -11.16
N MET A 39 5.31 14.11 -9.86
CA MET A 39 6.03 15.24 -9.27
C MET A 39 7.49 14.88 -9.02
N GLU A 40 8.37 15.63 -9.66
CA GLU A 40 9.81 15.58 -9.43
C GLU A 40 10.25 16.76 -8.55
N GLY A 41 11.18 16.52 -7.64
CA GLY A 41 11.77 17.55 -6.78
C GLY A 41 11.14 17.70 -5.39
N LEU A 42 11.75 18.58 -4.61
CA LEU A 42 11.48 18.73 -3.17
C LEU A 42 10.07 19.30 -2.89
N ALA A 43 9.57 20.17 -3.76
CA ALA A 43 8.24 20.77 -3.65
C ALA A 43 7.12 19.72 -3.76
N GLY A 44 7.29 18.73 -4.64
CA GLY A 44 6.33 17.62 -4.80
C GLY A 44 6.20 16.79 -3.52
N PHE A 45 7.33 16.50 -2.86
CA PHE A 45 7.32 15.78 -1.58
C PHE A 45 6.70 16.60 -0.45
N LEU A 46 6.90 17.92 -0.41
CA LEU A 46 6.27 18.77 0.60
C LEU A 46 4.73 18.74 0.47
N VAL A 47 4.21 18.87 -0.76
CA VAL A 47 2.76 18.78 -1.02
C VAL A 47 2.23 17.39 -0.65
N ALA A 48 2.93 16.33 -1.06
CA ALA A 48 2.55 14.95 -0.73
C ALA A 48 2.53 14.72 0.79
N THR A 49 3.52 15.26 1.51
CA THR A 49 3.59 15.17 2.98
C THR A 49 2.41 15.88 3.63
N GLY A 50 2.09 17.10 3.19
CA GLY A 50 0.97 17.86 3.72
C GLY A 50 -0.36 17.10 3.54
N PHE A 51 -0.59 16.59 2.33
CA PHE A 51 -1.77 15.78 2.03
C PHE A 51 -1.84 14.50 2.88
N MET A 52 -0.71 13.83 3.03
CA MET A 52 -0.61 12.60 3.80
C MET A 52 -0.85 12.83 5.30
N VAL A 53 -0.23 13.86 5.90
CA VAL A 53 -0.44 14.21 7.31
C VAL A 53 -1.90 14.60 7.55
N PHE A 54 -2.51 15.35 6.63
CA PHE A 54 -3.93 15.66 6.67
C PHE A 54 -4.80 14.39 6.68
N CYS A 55 -4.50 13.43 5.80
CA CYS A 55 -5.19 12.15 5.77
C CYS A 55 -4.97 11.32 7.04
N ILE A 56 -3.74 11.24 7.56
CA ILE A 56 -3.47 10.48 8.78
C ILE A 56 -4.20 11.10 9.98
N SER A 57 -4.16 12.43 10.11
CA SER A 57 -4.86 13.17 11.18
C SER A 57 -6.37 12.93 11.13
N LEU A 58 -6.98 13.03 9.95
CA LEU A 58 -8.39 12.73 9.73
C LEU A 58 -8.74 11.26 9.93
N SER A 59 -7.79 10.34 9.75
CA SER A 59 -8.02 8.90 9.87
C SER A 59 -8.05 8.44 11.33
N GLN A 60 -7.39 9.17 12.24
CA GLN A 60 -7.17 8.78 13.64
C GLN A 60 -6.55 7.37 13.80
N VAL A 61 -5.86 6.86 12.78
CA VAL A 61 -5.16 5.58 12.84
C VAL A 61 -3.90 5.75 13.68
N PRO A 62 -3.65 4.88 14.69
CA PRO A 62 -2.48 5.00 15.53
C PRO A 62 -1.19 4.76 14.73
N TRP A 63 -0.23 5.67 14.87
CA TRP A 63 1.07 5.63 14.18
C TRP A 63 1.82 4.30 14.35
N LYS A 64 1.64 3.62 15.49
CA LYS A 64 2.25 2.29 15.75
C LYS A 64 1.80 1.22 14.74
N LEU A 65 0.55 1.27 14.28
CA LEU A 65 0.02 0.33 13.28
C LEU A 65 0.60 0.63 11.89
N LEU A 66 0.74 1.91 11.53
CA LEU A 66 1.39 2.33 10.28
C LEU A 66 2.87 1.91 10.24
N LEU A 67 3.60 2.13 11.35
CA LEU A 67 5.01 1.76 11.47
C LEU A 67 5.26 0.24 11.45
N LYS A 68 4.26 -0.57 11.85
CA LYS A 68 4.36 -2.03 11.77
C LYS A 68 4.44 -2.52 10.31
N GLY A 69 3.68 -1.90 9.41
CA GLY A 69 3.73 -2.19 7.97
C GLY A 69 5.06 -1.80 7.33
N LEU A 70 5.70 -0.74 7.83
CA LEU A 70 7.01 -0.29 7.37
C LEU A 70 8.16 -1.26 7.71
N LYS A 71 8.00 -2.16 8.70
CA LYS A 71 9.09 -3.04 9.17
C LYS A 71 9.70 -3.88 8.05
N ILE A 72 8.87 -4.50 7.20
CA ILE A 72 9.34 -5.28 6.03
C ILE A 72 9.89 -4.35 4.94
N ILE A 73 9.28 -3.18 4.79
CA ILE A 73 9.65 -2.20 3.76
C ILE A 73 11.00 -1.56 4.03
N TRP A 74 11.45 -1.44 5.28
CA TRP A 74 12.80 -0.96 5.60
C TRP A 74 13.91 -1.79 4.93
N ILE A 75 13.69 -3.10 4.77
CA ILE A 75 14.63 -3.96 4.04
C ILE A 75 14.66 -3.57 2.56
N LEU A 76 13.48 -3.39 1.95
CA LEU A 76 13.37 -2.98 0.55
C LEU A 76 14.00 -1.60 0.31
N VAL A 77 13.70 -0.62 1.18
CA VAL A 77 14.26 0.73 1.14
C VAL A 77 15.79 0.70 1.25
N GLY A 78 16.33 -0.14 2.13
CA GLY A 78 17.78 -0.32 2.27
C GLY A 78 18.41 -0.89 1.01
N ILE A 79 17.80 -1.91 0.41
CA ILE A 79 18.25 -2.50 -0.86
C ILE A 79 18.19 -1.45 -1.97
N THR A 80 17.07 -0.74 -2.13
CA THR A 80 16.91 0.29 -3.16
C THR A 80 17.92 1.42 -2.99
N ALA A 81 18.14 1.91 -1.77
CA ALA A 81 19.15 2.94 -1.49
C ALA A 81 20.56 2.44 -1.84
N PHE A 82 20.89 1.20 -1.44
CA PHE A 82 22.18 0.58 -1.75
C PHE A 82 22.39 0.50 -3.27
N PHE A 83 21.45 -0.07 -4.02
CA PHE A 83 21.58 -0.15 -5.48
C PHE A 83 21.68 1.24 -6.12
N ASN A 84 20.90 2.21 -5.68
CA ASN A 84 20.97 3.56 -6.25
C ASN A 84 22.28 4.28 -5.91
N LEU A 85 22.88 4.04 -4.75
CA LEU A 85 24.17 4.64 -4.37
C LEU A 85 25.36 4.03 -5.14
N PHE A 86 25.34 2.71 -5.38
CA PHE A 86 26.49 2.00 -5.96
C PHE A 86 26.38 1.73 -7.47
N PHE A 87 25.16 1.55 -8.01
CA PHE A 87 24.95 1.16 -9.41
C PHE A 87 24.45 2.30 -10.31
N THR A 88 24.12 3.48 -9.76
CA THR A 88 23.72 4.64 -10.57
C THR A 88 24.93 5.37 -11.14
N GLN A 89 24.99 5.46 -12.46
CA GLN A 89 26.03 6.20 -13.18
C GLN A 89 25.70 7.70 -13.22
N GLY A 90 26.71 8.55 -13.04
CA GLY A 90 26.58 10.01 -13.01
C GLY A 90 27.90 10.71 -12.72
N GLU A 91 27.86 12.03 -12.48
CA GLU A 91 29.05 12.80 -12.12
C GLU A 91 29.59 12.33 -10.77
N THR A 92 30.85 11.88 -10.78
CA THR A 92 31.51 11.34 -9.60
C THR A 92 31.94 12.46 -8.67
N VAL A 93 31.26 12.57 -7.52
CA VAL A 93 31.62 13.51 -6.44
C VAL A 93 32.79 12.94 -5.62
N TRP A 94 32.81 11.62 -5.44
CA TRP A 94 33.89 10.93 -4.73
C TRP A 94 34.09 9.52 -5.29
N SER A 95 35.32 9.18 -5.64
CA SER A 95 35.68 7.84 -6.10
C SER A 95 36.77 7.24 -5.23
N TRP A 96 36.51 6.06 -4.66
CA TRP A 96 37.53 5.28 -3.98
C TRP A 96 37.57 3.85 -4.55
N HIS A 97 38.65 3.56 -5.28
CA HIS A 97 39.09 2.28 -5.89
C HIS A 97 38.06 1.48 -6.73
N PHE A 98 36.91 1.11 -6.16
CA PHE A 98 35.80 0.41 -6.84
C PHE A 98 34.41 1.02 -6.56
N ILE A 99 34.31 1.93 -5.59
CA ILE A 99 33.08 2.61 -5.18
C ILE A 99 33.12 4.05 -5.68
N ARG A 100 32.17 4.40 -6.54
CA ARG A 100 31.99 5.76 -7.06
C ARG A 100 30.67 6.28 -6.54
N PHE A 101 30.71 7.27 -5.65
CA PHE A 101 29.52 7.99 -5.22
C PHE A 101 29.23 9.09 -6.24
N THR A 102 28.08 8.97 -6.90
CA THR A 102 27.60 9.93 -7.89
C THR A 102 26.57 10.84 -7.24
N ASP A 103 26.56 12.13 -7.60
CA ASP A 103 25.58 13.08 -7.05
C ASP A 103 24.14 12.62 -7.38
N THR A 104 23.95 12.17 -8.62
CA THR A 104 22.70 11.54 -9.08
C THR A 104 22.37 10.26 -8.33
N GLY A 105 23.36 9.45 -7.93
CA GLY A 105 23.15 8.24 -7.14
C GLY A 105 22.66 8.53 -5.72
N ILE A 106 23.22 9.56 -5.08
CA ILE A 106 22.78 10.04 -3.76
C ILE A 106 21.37 10.62 -3.86
N TYR A 107 21.13 11.48 -4.85
CA TYR A 107 19.81 12.06 -5.12
C TYR A 107 18.76 10.95 -5.35
N ASN A 108 19.00 10.03 -6.27
CA ASN A 108 18.06 8.95 -6.57
C ASN A 108 17.84 8.02 -5.38
N ALA A 109 18.89 7.69 -4.62
CA ALA A 109 18.76 6.87 -3.42
C ALA A 109 17.82 7.51 -2.41
N VAL A 110 18.03 8.79 -2.07
CA VAL A 110 17.18 9.51 -1.11
C VAL A 110 15.75 9.65 -1.64
N PHE A 111 15.58 10.09 -2.88
CA PHE A 111 14.27 10.38 -3.46
C PHE A 111 13.43 9.11 -3.64
N PHE A 112 14.01 7.99 -4.09
CA PHE A 112 13.29 6.72 -4.23
C PHE A 112 13.01 6.06 -2.89
N SER A 113 13.93 6.13 -1.93
CA SER A 113 13.68 5.63 -0.56
C SER A 113 12.50 6.35 0.08
N ILE A 114 12.49 7.68 0.02
CA ILE A 114 11.39 8.51 0.54
C ILE A 114 10.08 8.22 -0.21
N ARG A 115 10.11 8.11 -1.54
CA ARG A 115 8.94 7.76 -2.37
C ARG A 115 8.34 6.41 -1.97
N LEU A 116 9.15 5.38 -1.73
CA LEU A 116 8.69 4.07 -1.27
C LEU A 116 7.99 4.16 0.09
N ILE A 117 8.55 4.92 1.02
CA ILE A 117 7.94 5.13 2.35
C ILE A 117 6.56 5.80 2.19
N TYR A 118 6.46 6.88 1.41
CA TYR A 118 5.19 7.57 1.17
C TYR A 118 4.13 6.68 0.52
N LEU A 119 4.54 5.88 -0.46
CA LEU A 119 3.65 4.95 -1.16
C LEU A 119 3.11 3.89 -0.20
N VAL A 120 3.98 3.28 0.61
CA VAL A 120 3.59 2.24 1.57
C VAL A 120 2.69 2.80 2.65
N VAL A 121 3.02 3.94 3.25
CA VAL A 121 2.20 4.47 4.33
C VAL A 121 0.85 4.99 3.80
N GLY A 122 0.82 5.65 2.64
CA GLY A 122 -0.43 6.08 2.01
C GLY A 122 -1.37 4.91 1.70
N THR A 123 -0.84 3.83 1.13
CA THR A 123 -1.61 2.60 0.87
C THR A 123 -1.98 1.84 2.15
N SER A 124 -1.15 1.91 3.19
CA SER A 124 -1.46 1.34 4.51
C SER A 124 -2.64 2.06 5.17
N VAL A 125 -2.72 3.39 5.06
CA VAL A 125 -3.90 4.13 5.57
C VAL A 125 -5.17 3.63 4.88
N MET A 126 -5.16 3.45 3.55
CA MET A 126 -6.33 2.92 2.83
C MET A 126 -6.69 1.50 3.28
N THR A 127 -5.70 0.61 3.36
CA THR A 127 -5.87 -0.80 3.75
C THR A 127 -6.40 -0.92 5.19
N LEU A 128 -5.92 -0.09 6.10
CA LEU A 128 -6.35 -0.11 7.51
C LEU A 128 -7.72 0.55 7.71
N THR A 129 -8.11 1.51 6.88
CA THR A 129 -9.36 2.30 7.05
C THR A 129 -10.53 1.81 6.18
N THR A 130 -10.34 0.75 5.39
CA THR A 130 -11.37 0.19 4.51
C THR A 130 -11.40 -1.33 4.62
N THR A 131 -12.58 -1.91 4.85
CA THR A 131 -12.73 -3.37 4.92
C THR A 131 -12.60 -4.02 3.54
N PRO A 132 -12.12 -5.27 3.45
CA PRO A 132 -11.98 -5.98 2.17
C PRO A 132 -13.26 -6.01 1.33
N ASN A 133 -14.42 -6.23 1.96
CA ASN A 133 -15.71 -6.23 1.25
C ASN A 133 -16.02 -4.86 0.63
N LYS A 134 -15.83 -3.77 1.40
CA LYS A 134 -16.03 -2.39 0.92
C LYS A 134 -15.03 -2.02 -0.18
N LEU A 135 -13.82 -2.59 -0.14
CA LEU A 135 -12.82 -2.42 -1.19
C LEU A 135 -13.31 -3.05 -2.50
N THR A 136 -13.83 -4.29 -2.45
CA THR A 136 -14.41 -4.98 -3.61
C THR A 136 -15.60 -4.21 -4.19
N ASP A 137 -16.53 -3.75 -3.36
CA ASP A 137 -17.69 -2.96 -3.81
C ASP A 137 -17.25 -1.63 -4.45
N GLY A 138 -16.22 -1.00 -3.88
CA GLY A 138 -15.61 0.22 -4.40
C GLY A 138 -14.96 0.00 -5.77
N MET A 139 -14.24 -1.11 -5.93
CA MET A 139 -13.63 -1.52 -7.20
C MET A 139 -14.69 -1.85 -8.25
N GLU A 140 -15.74 -2.59 -7.90
CA GLU A 140 -16.85 -2.91 -8.81
C GLU A 140 -17.43 -1.64 -9.41
N THR A 141 -17.77 -0.68 -8.56
CA THR A 141 -18.43 0.52 -9.06
C THR A 141 -17.47 1.43 -9.80
N GLY A 142 -16.21 1.54 -9.35
CA GLY A 142 -15.18 2.31 -10.04
C GLY A 142 -14.88 1.75 -11.43
N LEU A 143 -14.92 0.43 -11.58
CA LEU A 143 -14.68 -0.26 -12.84
C LEU A 143 -15.94 -0.39 -13.71
N ARG A 144 -17.13 0.00 -13.25
CA ARG A 144 -18.39 -0.12 -13.99
C ARG A 144 -18.34 0.52 -15.39
N GLY A 145 -17.51 1.54 -15.60
CA GLY A 145 -17.26 2.14 -16.92
C GLY A 145 -16.62 1.18 -17.93
N LEU A 146 -15.81 0.22 -17.47
CA LEU A 146 -15.18 -0.80 -18.32
C LEU A 146 -16.17 -1.84 -18.86
N ASN A 147 -17.40 -1.92 -18.31
CA ASN A 147 -18.48 -2.72 -18.90
C ASN A 147 -18.75 -2.30 -20.36
N LYS A 148 -18.51 -1.02 -20.71
CA LYS A 148 -18.63 -0.53 -22.09
C LYS A 148 -17.64 -1.19 -23.05
N ILE A 149 -16.52 -1.69 -22.54
CA ILE A 149 -15.47 -2.41 -23.27
C ILE A 149 -15.67 -3.94 -23.13
N ARG A 150 -16.88 -4.39 -22.76
CA ARG A 150 -17.26 -5.81 -22.58
C ARG A 150 -16.50 -6.56 -21.47
N VAL A 151 -15.91 -5.84 -20.51
CA VAL A 151 -15.34 -6.47 -19.30
C VAL A 151 -16.48 -6.81 -18.32
N PRO A 152 -16.62 -8.05 -17.83
CA PRO A 152 -17.72 -8.44 -16.92
C PRO A 152 -17.43 -8.06 -15.47
N VAL A 153 -17.44 -6.77 -15.16
CA VAL A 153 -17.01 -6.25 -13.83
C VAL A 153 -17.92 -6.75 -12.71
N HIS A 154 -19.22 -6.86 -12.96
CA HIS A 154 -20.19 -7.33 -11.96
C HIS A 154 -19.95 -8.80 -11.56
N GLU A 155 -19.68 -9.67 -12.54
CA GLU A 155 -19.40 -11.09 -12.28
C GLU A 155 -18.08 -11.26 -11.51
N ILE A 156 -17.05 -10.49 -11.88
CA ILE A 156 -15.76 -10.48 -11.17
C ILE A 156 -15.97 -10.05 -9.72
N ALA A 157 -16.74 -8.99 -9.47
CA ALA A 157 -17.05 -8.52 -8.12
C ALA A 157 -17.79 -9.58 -7.31
N MET A 158 -18.78 -10.26 -7.91
CA MET A 158 -19.50 -11.34 -7.27
C MET A 158 -18.57 -12.50 -6.88
N MET A 159 -17.72 -12.96 -7.81
CA MET A 159 -16.73 -14.01 -7.55
C MET A 159 -15.77 -13.64 -6.43
N MET A 160 -15.28 -12.39 -6.41
CA MET A 160 -14.39 -11.89 -5.35
C MET A 160 -15.09 -11.82 -3.99
N SER A 161 -16.33 -11.34 -3.92
CA SER A 161 -17.11 -11.29 -2.68
C SER A 161 -17.42 -12.68 -2.13
N ILE A 162 -17.71 -13.64 -3.02
CA ILE A 162 -17.87 -15.06 -2.66
C ILE A 162 -16.54 -15.62 -2.12
N ALA A 163 -15.42 -15.38 -2.81
CA ALA A 163 -14.11 -15.85 -2.39
C ALA A 163 -13.72 -15.30 -0.99
N LEU A 164 -13.87 -14.00 -0.76
CA LEU A 164 -13.59 -13.36 0.53
C LEU A 164 -14.38 -14.00 1.68
N ARG A 165 -15.62 -14.40 1.43
CA ARG A 165 -16.46 -15.10 2.42
C ARG A 165 -16.03 -16.56 2.63
N PHE A 166 -15.53 -17.24 1.60
CA PHE A 166 -15.07 -18.62 1.70
C PHE A 166 -13.68 -18.78 2.32
N ILE A 167 -12.80 -17.78 2.24
CA ILE A 167 -11.45 -17.89 2.79
C ILE A 167 -11.47 -18.22 4.30
N PRO A 168 -12.25 -17.54 5.17
CA PRO A 168 -12.36 -17.93 6.59
C PRO A 168 -12.88 -19.35 6.76
N LEU A 169 -13.91 -19.75 6.01
CA LEU A 169 -14.51 -21.09 6.07
C LEU A 169 -13.49 -22.18 5.72
N LEU A 170 -12.73 -22.00 4.63
CA LEU A 170 -11.70 -22.93 4.22
C LEU A 170 -10.56 -23.01 5.23
N GLY A 171 -10.22 -21.89 5.89
CA GLY A 171 -9.27 -21.86 6.99
C GLY A 171 -9.74 -22.69 8.19
N GLU A 172 -11.01 -22.57 8.58
CA GLU A 172 -11.59 -23.37 9.66
C GLU A 172 -11.64 -24.86 9.32
N GLU A 173 -12.03 -25.21 8.10
CA GLU A 173 -12.10 -26.60 7.65
C GLU A 173 -10.69 -27.22 7.55
N ALA A 174 -9.69 -26.46 7.10
CA ALA A 174 -8.30 -26.88 7.12
C ALA A 174 -7.79 -27.15 8.55
N ASP A 175 -8.17 -26.32 9.55
CA ASP A 175 -7.83 -26.55 10.96
C ASP A 175 -8.48 -27.85 11.48
N ARG A 176 -9.74 -28.10 11.09
CA ARG A 176 -10.48 -29.30 11.47
C ARG A 176 -9.82 -30.56 10.89
N ILE A 177 -9.50 -30.57 9.60
CA ILE A 177 -8.81 -31.69 8.94
C ILE A 177 -7.46 -31.93 9.61
N LYS A 178 -6.68 -30.87 9.85
CA LYS A 178 -5.38 -30.98 10.52
C LYS A 178 -5.51 -31.64 11.90
N LYS A 179 -6.47 -31.20 12.72
CA LYS A 179 -6.70 -31.78 14.05
C LYS A 179 -7.13 -33.24 13.98
N ALA A 180 -7.97 -33.62 13.02
CA ALA A 180 -8.38 -35.00 12.82
C ALA A 180 -7.23 -35.92 12.38
N GLN A 181 -6.25 -35.40 11.64
CA GLN A 181 -5.05 -36.14 11.23
C GLN A 181 -3.96 -36.21 12.31
N MET A 182 -4.04 -35.36 13.35
CA MET A 182 -3.10 -35.34 14.46
C MET A 182 -3.53 -36.26 15.63
N ALA A 183 -4.77 -36.74 15.63
CA ALA A 183 -5.33 -37.67 16.61
C ALA A 183 -5.22 -39.12 16.09
#